data_AF-A0A353GLF5-F1
#
_entry.id   AF-A0A353GLF5-F1
#
_cell.length_a   1.000
_cell.length_b   1.000
_cell.length_c   1.000
_cell.angle_alpha   90.00
_cell.angle_beta   90.00
_cell.angle_gamma   90.00
#
_symmetry.space_group_name_H-M   'P 1'
#
loop_
_entity.id
_entity.type
_entity.pdbx_description
1 polymer ?
#
loop_
_entity_poly.entity_id
_entity_poly.type
_entity_poly.pdbx_seq_one_letter_code
_entity_poly.pdbx_strand_id
1 'polypeptide(L)'
;MVIDDLCIADLLDDSPEPNRETMPEPAGPREPLALFRLRCHPFQDSVNPNFFFRTDAHENAFIAMKRCVEEDISLGLTTAVSGTGKTLLTQVLLQDLAANPKYRPILSLIYPKMSRASLLQDICSELDIDATKRAFTRDVVNLIQQKIMELHTQGIKLVLLIDEVHFLDADNLHVLRTLSNIEIPEKKLLTVLLFGEDCFLKKLENPIYKSILNRMFTRVQLRELTRDEVEQYVKYRLLLAGGSPKLFDSSCFDALAQMSGGVPREINRICYNAMRQAAELGRKSIGTDLLEG
;
A
#
# COMPACT_ATOMS: atom_id res chain seq x y z
N MET A 1 -14.47 -34.83 -27.74
CA MET A 1 -13.86 -35.38 -28.95
C MET A 1 -12.57 -36.05 -28.51
N VAL A 2 -12.61 -37.37 -28.43
CA VAL A 2 -11.51 -38.28 -28.04
C VAL A 2 -10.98 -38.85 -29.34
N ILE A 3 -9.69 -38.69 -29.63
CA ILE A 3 -8.81 -39.41 -30.57
C ILE A 3 -7.39 -38.96 -30.20
N ASP A 4 -6.30 -39.72 -30.13
CA ASP A 4 -6.01 -41.14 -29.93
C ASP A 4 -4.51 -41.23 -29.59
N ASP A 5 -4.15 -42.38 -29.04
CA ASP A 5 -2.81 -42.88 -28.79
C ASP A 5 -1.81 -42.68 -29.95
N LEU A 6 -0.57 -42.29 -29.61
CA LEU A 6 0.59 -42.89 -30.27
C LEU A 6 1.65 -43.25 -29.23
N CYS A 7 1.87 -44.56 -29.15
CA CYS A 7 2.83 -45.22 -28.29
C CYS A 7 4.28 -44.82 -28.56
N ILE A 8 5.00 -44.80 -27.45
CA ILE A 8 6.44 -44.94 -27.27
C ILE A 8 6.94 -46.18 -28.04
N ALA A 9 7.82 -45.99 -29.02
CA ALA A 9 8.88 -46.90 -29.49
C ALA A 9 9.13 -46.64 -30.98
N ASP A 10 9.90 -45.61 -31.29
CA ASP A 10 10.75 -45.59 -32.49
C ASP A 10 11.75 -44.44 -32.34
N LEU A 11 13.00 -44.70 -32.74
CA LEU A 11 14.16 -43.80 -32.75
C LEU A 11 15.01 -43.80 -31.48
N LEU A 12 15.43 -45.01 -31.07
CA LEU A 12 16.81 -45.22 -30.64
C LEU A 12 17.68 -45.16 -31.91
N ASP A 13 18.48 -44.11 -32.06
CA ASP A 13 19.65 -44.12 -32.91
C ASP A 13 20.85 -43.56 -32.14
N ASP A 14 21.96 -44.26 -32.29
CA ASP A 14 23.12 -44.35 -31.43
C ASP A 14 24.29 -43.70 -32.18
N SER A 15 24.75 -42.51 -31.75
CA SER A 15 25.95 -41.83 -32.28
C SER A 15 26.35 -40.60 -31.44
N PRO A 16 27.63 -40.21 -31.44
CA PRO A 16 28.40 -40.00 -30.21
C PRO A 16 28.39 -38.56 -29.67
N GLU A 17 28.61 -38.43 -28.36
CA GLU A 17 28.79 -37.15 -27.65
C GLU A 17 29.85 -36.26 -28.34
N PRO A 18 29.52 -35.00 -28.71
CA PRO A 18 30.54 -34.04 -29.05
C PRO A 18 31.09 -33.42 -27.76
N ASN A 19 32.42 -33.48 -27.64
CA ASN A 19 33.30 -32.77 -26.71
C ASN A 19 32.61 -31.74 -25.79
N ARG A 20 32.67 -32.03 -24.47
CA ARG A 20 32.57 -31.00 -23.43
C ARG A 20 33.81 -30.11 -23.48
N GLU A 21 33.87 -29.22 -24.45
CA GLU A 21 34.69 -28.02 -24.33
C GLU A 21 34.08 -27.16 -23.25
N THR A 22 34.79 -27.08 -22.13
CA THR A 22 34.58 -26.14 -21.03
C THR A 22 34.48 -24.72 -21.59
N MET A 23 33.25 -24.24 -21.80
CA MET A 23 32.99 -22.82 -21.95
C MET A 23 33.40 -22.14 -20.64
N PRO A 24 34.23 -21.09 -20.67
CA PRO A 24 34.50 -20.31 -19.47
C PRO A 24 33.18 -19.71 -18.99
N GLU A 25 32.82 -19.97 -17.72
CA GLU A 25 31.69 -19.29 -17.09
C GLU A 25 31.91 -17.77 -17.23
N PRO A 26 30.93 -17.01 -17.75
CA PRO A 26 31.07 -15.57 -17.80
C PRO A 26 31.06 -15.04 -16.36
N ALA A 27 32.22 -14.56 -15.91
CA ALA A 27 32.41 -13.79 -14.70
C ALA A 27 31.79 -12.39 -14.89
N GLY A 28 30.47 -12.32 -14.79
CA GLY A 28 29.70 -11.09 -14.65
C GLY A 28 28.62 -11.29 -13.59
N PRO A 29 28.14 -10.22 -12.93
CA PRO A 29 27.06 -10.33 -11.96
C PRO A 29 25.86 -11.02 -12.62
N ARG A 30 25.50 -12.22 -12.17
CA ARG A 30 24.32 -12.91 -12.67
C ARG A 30 23.10 -12.08 -12.28
N GLU A 31 22.26 -11.77 -13.26
CA GLU A 31 21.04 -11.02 -13.00
C GLU A 31 20.15 -11.83 -12.03
N PRO A 32 19.79 -11.30 -10.84
CA PRO A 32 19.09 -12.07 -9.80
C PRO A 32 17.81 -12.74 -10.30
N LEU A 33 17.09 -12.09 -11.23
CA LEU A 33 15.86 -12.61 -11.81
C LEU A 33 16.08 -13.92 -12.58
N ALA A 34 17.14 -13.98 -13.40
CA ALA A 34 17.46 -15.16 -14.19
C ALA A 34 17.91 -16.32 -13.29
N LEU A 35 18.73 -16.05 -12.29
CA LEU A 35 19.24 -17.05 -11.35
C LEU A 35 18.11 -17.72 -10.54
N PHE A 36 17.17 -16.91 -10.04
CA PHE A 36 16.06 -17.37 -9.21
C PHE A 36 14.77 -17.68 -9.99
N ARG A 37 14.81 -17.60 -11.33
CA ARG A 37 13.68 -17.85 -12.24
C ARG A 37 12.45 -16.99 -11.94
N LEU A 38 12.68 -15.71 -11.66
CA LEU A 38 11.64 -14.74 -11.32
C LEU A 38 11.19 -13.97 -12.56
N ARG A 39 9.89 -13.66 -12.64
CA ARG A 39 9.33 -12.79 -13.69
C ARG A 39 9.54 -11.30 -13.41
N CYS A 40 9.60 -10.95 -12.14
CA CYS A 40 9.83 -9.59 -11.66
C CYS A 40 10.50 -9.64 -10.28
N HIS A 41 11.00 -8.52 -9.81
CA HIS A 41 11.67 -8.48 -8.51
C HIS A 41 10.62 -8.41 -7.37
N PRO A 42 10.57 -9.41 -6.46
CA PRO A 42 9.52 -9.52 -5.44
C PRO A 42 9.56 -8.44 -4.36
N PHE A 43 10.74 -7.86 -4.10
CA PHE A 43 10.97 -6.92 -3.00
C PHE A 43 11.34 -5.51 -3.45
N GLN A 44 10.77 -5.02 -4.55
CA GLN A 44 10.94 -3.61 -4.92
C GLN A 44 10.25 -2.69 -3.90
N ASP A 45 10.81 -1.49 -3.71
CA ASP A 45 10.25 -0.43 -2.84
C ASP A 45 9.06 0.31 -3.49
N SER A 46 8.72 -0.01 -4.74
CA SER A 46 7.55 0.56 -5.41
C SER A 46 6.24 0.03 -4.80
N VAL A 47 5.26 0.93 -4.64
CA VAL A 47 3.92 0.56 -4.19
C VAL A 47 3.20 -0.18 -5.32
N ASN A 48 2.94 -1.47 -5.12
CA ASN A 48 2.22 -2.30 -6.08
C ASN A 48 1.07 -3.04 -5.39
N PRO A 49 -0.21 -2.66 -5.66
CA PRO A 49 -1.40 -3.31 -5.11
C PRO A 49 -1.45 -4.83 -5.31
N ASN A 50 -0.83 -5.36 -6.38
CA ASN A 50 -0.80 -6.80 -6.63
C ASN A 50 0.02 -7.57 -5.59
N PHE A 51 0.96 -6.90 -4.94
CA PHE A 51 1.77 -7.46 -3.85
C PHE A 51 1.19 -7.17 -2.47
N PHE A 52 -0.08 -6.76 -2.37
CA PHE A 52 -0.76 -6.58 -1.10
C PHE A 52 -0.93 -7.92 -0.40
N PHE A 53 -0.26 -8.05 0.75
CA PHE A 53 -0.37 -9.21 1.62
C PHE A 53 -1.37 -8.89 2.73
N ARG A 54 -2.51 -9.60 2.72
CA ARG A 54 -3.61 -9.36 3.66
C ARG A 54 -3.34 -10.11 4.95
N THR A 55 -2.91 -9.39 5.99
CA THR A 55 -2.96 -9.89 7.36
C THR A 55 -4.28 -9.53 8.04
N ASP A 56 -4.59 -10.16 9.17
CA ASP A 56 -5.76 -9.80 9.98
C ASP A 56 -5.74 -8.31 10.36
N ALA A 57 -4.55 -7.73 10.61
CA ALA A 57 -4.42 -6.31 10.92
C ALA A 57 -4.82 -5.41 9.72
N HIS A 58 -4.39 -5.78 8.51
CA HIS A 58 -4.77 -5.06 7.29
C HIS A 58 -6.25 -5.23 6.97
N GLU A 59 -6.78 -6.44 7.13
CA GLU A 59 -8.21 -6.73 6.89
C GLU A 59 -9.09 -5.97 7.89
N ASN A 60 -8.73 -5.95 9.17
CA ASN A 60 -9.43 -5.16 10.19
C ASN A 60 -9.41 -3.67 9.87
N ALA A 61 -8.27 -3.12 9.43
CA ALA A 61 -8.17 -1.72 9.02
C ALA A 61 -9.02 -1.43 7.78
N PHE A 62 -8.98 -2.30 6.78
CA PHE A 62 -9.80 -2.20 5.57
C PHE A 62 -11.29 -2.20 5.90
N ILE A 63 -11.76 -3.19 6.68
CA ILE A 63 -13.16 -3.31 7.10
C ILE A 63 -13.59 -2.08 7.91
N ALA A 64 -12.77 -1.61 8.85
CA ALA A 64 -13.10 -0.45 9.66
C ALA A 64 -13.25 0.83 8.82
N MET A 65 -12.34 1.07 7.87
CA MET A 65 -12.42 2.23 6.98
C MET A 65 -13.62 2.13 6.03
N LYS A 66 -13.92 0.93 5.53
CA LYS A 66 -15.10 0.68 4.69
C LYS A 66 -16.40 0.92 5.46
N ARG A 67 -16.49 0.45 6.70
CA ARG A 67 -17.62 0.74 7.60
C ARG A 67 -17.81 2.23 7.84
N CYS A 68 -16.74 3.02 7.95
CA CYS A 68 -16.89 4.48 8.04
C CYS A 68 -17.64 5.08 6.84
N VAL A 69 -17.38 4.55 5.65
CA VAL A 69 -18.04 4.99 4.42
C VAL A 69 -19.48 4.50 4.38
N GLU A 70 -19.75 3.27 4.78
CA GLU A 70 -21.08 2.64 4.74
C GLU A 70 -22.04 3.18 5.81
N GLU A 71 -21.53 3.47 7.02
CA GLU A 71 -22.32 3.92 8.18
C GLU A 71 -22.35 5.45 8.33
N ASP A 72 -21.96 6.20 7.30
CA ASP A 72 -21.95 7.67 7.31
C ASP A 72 -21.13 8.30 8.47
N ILE A 73 -20.09 7.60 8.92
CA ILE A 73 -19.11 8.15 9.86
C ILE A 73 -18.28 9.19 9.12
N SER A 74 -18.21 10.40 9.69
CA SER A 74 -17.58 11.53 9.01
C SER A 74 -16.07 11.37 8.87
N LEU A 75 -15.39 10.77 9.85
CA LEU A 75 -13.93 10.63 9.84
C LEU A 75 -13.49 9.21 10.24
N GLY A 76 -12.51 8.66 9.54
CA GLY A 76 -11.80 7.43 9.89
C GLY A 76 -10.30 7.71 10.02
N LEU A 77 -9.61 7.09 10.97
CA LEU A 77 -8.16 7.26 11.15
C LEU A 77 -7.46 5.90 11.23
N THR A 78 -6.53 5.67 10.32
CA THR A 78 -5.59 4.56 10.37
C THR A 78 -4.19 5.09 10.66
N THR A 79 -3.56 4.60 11.74
CA THR A 79 -2.16 4.91 12.03
C THR A 79 -1.28 3.67 11.99
N ALA A 80 0.01 3.84 11.70
CA ALA A 80 0.99 2.77 11.72
C ALA A 80 2.40 3.35 11.79
N VAL A 81 3.38 2.53 12.16
CA VAL A 81 4.79 2.83 11.91
C VAL A 81 5.06 3.03 10.41
N SER A 82 6.04 3.86 10.07
CA SER A 82 6.45 4.09 8.68
C SER A 82 6.84 2.77 8.01
N GLY A 83 6.46 2.58 6.74
CA GLY A 83 6.78 1.35 6.02
C GLY A 83 5.89 0.12 6.30
N THR A 84 4.83 0.26 7.12
CA THR A 84 3.87 -0.83 7.43
C THR A 84 2.87 -1.14 6.31
N GLY A 85 2.89 -0.39 5.20
CA GLY A 85 1.97 -0.60 4.08
C GLY A 85 0.69 0.24 4.12
N LYS A 86 0.67 1.34 4.89
CA LYS A 86 -0.45 2.31 4.92
C LYS A 86 -0.86 2.79 3.53
N THR A 87 0.10 3.31 2.74
CA THR A 87 -0.16 3.77 1.36
C THR A 87 -0.70 2.65 0.48
N LEU A 88 -0.24 1.41 0.68
CA LEU A 88 -0.74 0.26 -0.05
C LEU A 88 -2.21 -0.03 0.31
N LEU A 89 -2.56 0.03 1.61
CA LEU A 89 -3.93 -0.06 2.08
C LEU A 89 -4.81 1.08 1.52
N THR A 90 -4.30 2.31 1.47
CA THR A 90 -4.98 3.47 0.87
C THR A 90 -5.33 3.20 -0.60
N GLN A 91 -4.39 2.68 -1.38
CA GLN A 91 -4.61 2.33 -2.79
C GLN A 91 -5.63 1.20 -2.96
N VAL A 92 -5.58 0.17 -2.12
CA VAL A 92 -6.55 -0.94 -2.15
C VAL A 92 -7.97 -0.45 -1.81
N LEU A 93 -8.11 0.41 -0.80
CA LEU A 93 -9.39 1.06 -0.46
C LEU A 93 -9.90 1.96 -1.58
N LEU A 94 -9.02 2.76 -2.20
CA LEU A 94 -9.36 3.62 -3.33
C LEU A 94 -9.95 2.79 -4.48
N GLN A 95 -9.31 1.68 -4.82
CA GLN A 95 -9.76 0.76 -5.88
C GLN A 95 -11.09 0.07 -5.54
N ASP A 96 -11.26 -0.43 -4.31
CA ASP A 96 -12.52 -1.06 -3.88
C ASP A 96 -13.69 -0.08 -3.91
N LEU A 97 -13.48 1.14 -3.40
CA LEU A 97 -14.50 2.18 -3.41
C LEU A 97 -14.84 2.63 -4.83
N ALA A 98 -13.84 2.78 -5.71
CA ALA A 98 -14.04 3.20 -7.10
C ALA A 98 -14.78 2.15 -7.94
N ALA A 99 -14.69 0.87 -7.57
CA ALA A 99 -15.45 -0.20 -8.21
C ALA A 99 -16.96 -0.12 -7.93
N ASN A 100 -17.38 0.63 -6.90
CA ASN A 100 -18.78 0.82 -6.56
C ASN A 100 -19.27 2.21 -7.01
N PRO A 101 -20.23 2.30 -7.96
CA PRO A 101 -20.69 3.57 -8.51
C PRO A 101 -21.38 4.49 -7.50
N LYS A 102 -21.73 3.99 -6.30
CA LYS A 102 -22.27 4.82 -5.20
C LYS A 102 -21.22 5.74 -4.58
N TYR A 103 -19.94 5.54 -4.85
CA TYR A 103 -18.85 6.30 -4.26
C TYR A 103 -18.03 7.02 -5.33
N ARG A 104 -17.64 8.26 -5.03
CA ARG A 104 -16.58 8.98 -5.72
C ARG A 104 -15.42 9.08 -4.74
N PRO A 105 -14.44 8.16 -4.75
CA PRO A 105 -13.29 8.30 -3.89
C PRO A 105 -12.23 9.19 -4.57
N ILE A 106 -11.59 10.05 -3.79
CA ILE A 106 -10.47 10.90 -4.22
C ILE A 106 -9.32 10.75 -3.22
N LEU A 107 -8.08 10.92 -3.69
CA LEU A 107 -6.88 10.78 -2.87
C LEU A 107 -6.13 12.11 -2.83
N SER A 108 -5.85 12.62 -1.62
CA SER A 108 -4.97 13.76 -1.39
C SER A 108 -3.72 13.31 -0.66
N LEU A 109 -2.55 13.65 -1.20
CA LEU A 109 -1.25 13.32 -0.61
C LEU A 109 -0.70 14.54 0.12
N ILE A 110 -0.62 14.47 1.45
CA ILE A 110 -0.12 15.57 2.26
C ILE A 110 1.41 15.58 2.26
N TYR A 111 1.99 16.77 2.10
CA TYR A 111 3.43 16.98 2.20
C TYR A 111 3.76 18.03 3.27
N PRO A 112 5.02 18.06 3.77
CA PRO A 112 5.42 19.00 4.80
C PRO A 112 5.12 20.47 4.42
N LYS A 113 4.57 21.23 5.36
CA LYS A 113 4.22 22.66 5.20
C LYS A 113 3.17 22.94 4.12
N MET A 114 2.35 21.96 3.76
CA MET A 114 1.22 22.17 2.86
C MET A 114 0.25 23.22 3.45
N SER A 115 -0.07 24.24 2.67
CA SER A 115 -0.98 25.30 3.09
C SER A 115 -2.45 24.90 2.91
N ARG A 116 -3.36 25.58 3.61
CA ARG A 116 -4.81 25.42 3.42
C ARG A 116 -5.25 25.62 1.97
N ALA A 117 -4.66 26.61 1.29
CA ALA A 117 -4.96 26.88 -0.11
C ALA A 117 -4.51 25.71 -1.01
N SER A 118 -3.32 25.17 -0.76
CA SER A 118 -2.80 24.01 -1.48
C SER A 118 -3.67 22.78 -1.27
N LEU A 119 -4.09 22.48 -0.04
CA LEU A 119 -4.98 21.35 0.27
C LEU A 119 -6.32 21.45 -0.47
N LEU A 120 -6.93 22.64 -0.46
CA LEU A 120 -8.20 22.86 -1.16
C LEU A 120 -8.04 22.79 -2.69
N GLN A 121 -6.93 23.30 -3.22
CA GLN A 121 -6.62 23.20 -4.66
C GLN A 121 -6.42 21.75 -5.09
N ASP A 122 -5.73 20.95 -4.29
CA ASP A 122 -5.53 19.51 -4.52
C ASP A 122 -6.88 18.77 -4.58
N ILE A 123 -7.76 19.02 -3.59
CA ILE A 123 -9.12 18.48 -3.56
C ILE A 123 -9.95 18.96 -4.76
N CYS A 124 -9.84 20.23 -5.15
CA CYS A 124 -10.53 20.74 -6.34
C CYS A 124 -10.05 20.07 -7.63
N SER A 125 -8.75 19.84 -7.76
CA SER A 125 -8.16 19.15 -8.93
C SER A 125 -8.71 17.73 -9.05
N GLU A 126 -8.74 16.98 -7.94
CA GLU A 126 -9.29 15.61 -7.90
C GLU A 126 -10.80 15.54 -8.16
N LEU A 127 -11.53 16.62 -7.87
CA LEU A 127 -12.97 16.77 -8.10
C LEU A 127 -13.32 17.37 -9.46
N ASP A 128 -12.34 17.66 -10.31
CA ASP A 128 -12.51 18.32 -11.61
C ASP A 128 -13.15 19.72 -11.49
N ILE A 129 -12.84 20.46 -10.41
CA ILE A 129 -13.34 21.81 -10.12
C ILE A 129 -12.30 22.86 -10.54
N ASP A 130 -12.67 23.77 -11.45
CA ASP A 130 -11.84 24.93 -11.76
C ASP A 130 -11.93 26.00 -10.65
N ALA A 131 -10.90 26.04 -9.80
CA ALA A 131 -10.74 27.03 -8.73
C ALA A 131 -9.73 28.15 -9.08
N THR A 132 -9.19 28.19 -10.29
CA THR A 132 -8.04 29.07 -10.67
C THR A 132 -8.31 30.57 -10.50
N LYS A 133 -9.58 30.99 -10.59
CA LYS A 133 -9.99 32.40 -10.51
C LYS A 133 -10.43 32.84 -9.11
N ARG A 134 -10.27 32.00 -8.08
CA ARG A 134 -10.76 32.30 -6.73
C ARG A 134 -9.64 32.88 -5.87
N ALA A 135 -9.88 34.09 -5.33
CA ALA A 135 -8.91 34.78 -4.48
C ALA A 135 -8.99 34.33 -3.01
N PHE A 136 -10.16 33.86 -2.55
CA PHE A 136 -10.40 33.56 -1.13
C PHE A 136 -10.68 32.08 -0.89
N THR A 137 -10.11 31.54 0.20
CA THR A 137 -10.33 30.16 0.68
C THR A 137 -11.81 29.80 0.82
N ARG A 138 -12.64 30.75 1.27
CA ARG A 138 -14.09 30.55 1.43
C ARG A 138 -14.78 30.22 0.10
N ASP A 139 -14.37 30.87 -0.99
CA ASP A 139 -14.97 30.63 -2.30
C ASP A 139 -14.68 29.22 -2.78
N VAL A 140 -13.47 28.72 -2.52
CA VAL A 140 -13.05 27.35 -2.86
C VAL A 140 -13.84 26.33 -2.03
N VAL A 141 -13.99 26.56 -0.71
CA VAL A 141 -14.82 25.70 0.15
C VAL A 141 -16.27 25.64 -0.34
N ASN A 142 -16.85 26.78 -0.75
CA ASN A 142 -18.20 26.82 -1.30
C ASN A 142 -18.34 26.00 -2.60
N LEU A 143 -17.33 26.04 -3.48
CA LEU A 143 -17.31 25.22 -4.70
C LEU A 143 -17.27 23.72 -4.38
N ILE A 144 -16.42 23.31 -3.43
CA ILE A 144 -16.36 21.92 -2.97
C ILE A 144 -17.71 21.50 -2.37
N GLN A 145 -18.32 22.35 -1.55
CA GLN A 145 -19.65 22.08 -0.98
C GLN A 145 -20.71 21.91 -2.06
N GLN A 146 -20.74 22.78 -3.07
CA GLN A 146 -21.66 22.64 -4.20
C GLN A 146 -21.44 21.33 -4.95
N LYS A 147 -20.19 20.92 -5.17
CA LYS A 147 -19.88 19.65 -5.83
C LYS A 147 -20.31 18.44 -4.99
N ILE A 148 -20.13 18.48 -3.68
CA ILE A 148 -20.61 17.44 -2.76
C ILE A 148 -22.15 17.30 -2.83
N MET A 149 -22.86 18.43 -2.87
CA MET A 149 -24.32 18.42 -3.02
C MET A 149 -24.76 17.88 -4.39
N GLU A 150 -24.06 18.22 -5.46
CA GLU A 150 -24.31 17.70 -6.81
C GLU A 150 -24.10 16.17 -6.88
N LEU A 151 -23.01 15.65 -6.31
CA LEU A 151 -22.79 14.21 -6.23
C LEU A 151 -23.90 13.53 -5.43
N HIS A 152 -24.31 14.14 -4.31
CA HIS A 152 -25.40 13.60 -3.50
C HIS A 152 -26.73 13.52 -4.27
N THR A 153 -27.10 14.52 -5.09
CA THR A 153 -28.34 14.44 -5.90
C THR A 153 -28.27 13.36 -6.98
N GLN A 154 -27.07 12.94 -7.37
CA GLN A 154 -26.82 11.80 -8.25
C GLN A 154 -26.80 10.45 -7.49
N GLY A 155 -26.99 10.46 -6.17
CA GLY A 155 -26.89 9.27 -5.32
C GLY A 155 -25.46 8.82 -5.04
N ILE A 156 -24.46 9.69 -5.31
CA ILE A 156 -23.04 9.41 -5.16
C ILE A 156 -22.52 10.10 -3.88
N LYS A 157 -21.81 9.34 -3.04
CA LYS A 157 -21.16 9.86 -1.83
C LYS A 157 -19.68 10.13 -2.11
N LEU A 158 -19.19 11.29 -1.70
CA LEU A 158 -17.75 11.62 -1.78
C LEU A 158 -17.00 10.95 -0.63
N VAL A 159 -15.86 10.32 -0.97
CA VAL A 159 -14.91 9.79 0.03
C VAL A 159 -13.55 10.43 -0.20
N LEU A 160 -13.04 11.17 0.78
CA LEU A 160 -11.73 11.81 0.70
C LEU A 160 -10.71 10.96 1.47
N LEU A 161 -9.80 10.31 0.77
CA LEU A 161 -8.66 9.62 1.36
C LEU A 161 -7.50 10.60 1.47
N ILE A 162 -6.87 10.67 2.64
CA ILE A 162 -5.73 11.55 2.89
C ILE A 162 -4.59 10.71 3.44
N ASP A 163 -3.49 10.64 2.70
CA ASP A 163 -2.26 9.98 3.16
C ASP A 163 -1.30 10.98 3.81
N GLU A 164 -0.38 10.49 4.64
CA GLU A 164 0.65 11.30 5.31
C GLU A 164 0.07 12.39 6.26
N VAL A 165 -1.06 12.10 6.94
CA VAL A 165 -1.79 13.10 7.76
C VAL A 165 -1.00 13.68 8.94
N HIS A 166 0.12 13.05 9.31
CA HIS A 166 1.00 13.55 10.36
C HIS A 166 1.62 14.91 10.02
N PHE A 167 1.71 15.27 8.73
CA PHE A 167 2.13 16.59 8.27
C PHE A 167 1.04 17.67 8.41
N LEU A 168 -0.24 17.31 8.59
CA LEU A 168 -1.34 18.28 8.73
C LEU A 168 -1.21 19.10 10.01
N ASP A 169 -1.17 20.40 9.90
CA ASP A 169 -1.28 21.32 11.02
C ASP A 169 -2.75 21.52 11.46
N ALA A 170 -2.95 22.28 12.54
CA ALA A 170 -4.28 22.58 13.07
C ALA A 170 -5.16 23.29 12.03
N ASP A 171 -4.59 24.22 11.27
CA ASP A 171 -5.27 25.01 10.24
C ASP A 171 -5.88 24.12 9.15
N ASN A 172 -5.12 23.14 8.64
CA ASN A 172 -5.62 22.18 7.67
C ASN A 172 -6.67 21.24 8.27
N LEU A 173 -6.49 20.79 9.52
CA LEU A 173 -7.50 19.95 10.19
C LEU A 173 -8.83 20.69 10.41
N HIS A 174 -8.79 22.01 10.67
CA HIS A 174 -10.01 22.83 10.72
C HIS A 174 -10.74 22.86 9.38
N VAL A 175 -10.00 22.92 8.26
CA VAL A 175 -10.60 22.84 6.91
C VAL A 175 -11.26 21.48 6.70
N LEU A 176 -10.56 20.38 7.02
CA LEU A 176 -11.12 19.03 6.88
C LEU A 176 -12.37 18.81 7.75
N ARG A 177 -12.37 19.33 8.99
CA ARG A 177 -13.56 19.32 9.85
C ARG A 177 -14.72 20.11 9.26
N THR A 178 -14.42 21.26 8.63
CA THR A 178 -15.45 22.09 7.99
C THR A 178 -16.10 21.33 6.84
N LEU A 179 -15.30 20.65 6.01
CA LEU A 179 -15.80 19.84 4.91
C LEU A 179 -16.56 18.60 5.38
N SER A 180 -16.07 17.88 6.40
CA SER A 180 -16.72 16.66 6.91
C SER A 180 -18.03 16.93 7.66
N ASN A 181 -18.30 18.19 8.00
CA ASN A 181 -19.57 18.63 8.56
C ASN A 181 -20.63 18.96 7.50
N ILE A 182 -20.32 18.81 6.21
CA ILE A 182 -21.32 18.97 5.14
C ILE A 182 -22.28 17.80 5.20
N GLU A 183 -23.54 18.08 5.56
CA GLU A 183 -24.57 17.09 5.84
C GLU A 183 -25.96 17.58 5.40
N ILE A 184 -26.87 16.63 5.24
CA ILE A 184 -28.32 16.84 5.21
C ILE A 184 -28.92 16.23 6.48
N PRO A 185 -30.21 16.45 6.80
CA PRO A 185 -30.83 15.75 7.92
C PRO A 185 -30.53 14.25 7.86
N GLU A 186 -29.97 13.73 8.96
CA GLU A 186 -29.65 12.31 9.19
C GLU A 186 -28.50 11.72 8.34
N LYS A 187 -27.79 12.50 7.50
CA LYS A 187 -26.74 11.93 6.63
C LYS A 187 -25.54 12.84 6.37
N LYS A 188 -24.34 12.32 6.62
CA LYS A 188 -23.06 12.93 6.21
C LYS A 188 -22.83 12.71 4.71
N LEU A 189 -22.52 13.79 3.99
CA LEU A 189 -22.29 13.72 2.54
C LEU A 189 -20.83 13.44 2.16
N LEU A 190 -19.92 13.61 3.12
CA LEU A 190 -18.49 13.36 2.98
C LEU A 190 -18.01 12.46 4.13
N THR A 191 -17.27 11.41 3.77
CA THR A 191 -16.43 10.67 4.72
C THR A 191 -14.96 10.95 4.40
N VAL A 192 -14.16 11.34 5.39
CA VAL A 192 -12.71 11.52 5.24
C VAL A 192 -11.97 10.38 5.92
N LEU A 193 -11.15 9.66 5.17
CA LEU A 193 -10.31 8.58 5.67
C LEU A 193 -8.87 9.09 5.78
N LEU A 194 -8.34 9.13 6.99
CA LEU A 194 -7.04 9.67 7.33
C LEU A 194 -6.03 8.53 7.53
N PHE A 195 -4.90 8.58 6.85
CA PHE A 195 -3.81 7.60 6.96
C PHE A 195 -2.53 8.32 7.36
N GLY A 196 -1.90 7.89 8.45
CA GLY A 196 -0.72 8.60 8.98
C GLY A 196 0.14 7.77 9.91
N GLU A 197 1.19 8.39 10.41
CA GLU A 197 2.09 7.74 11.35
C GLU A 197 1.59 7.83 12.79
N ASP A 198 2.05 6.91 13.65
CA ASP A 198 1.68 6.90 15.07
C ASP A 198 2.08 8.19 15.81
N CYS A 199 3.06 8.94 15.29
CA CYS A 199 3.42 10.26 15.80
C CYS A 199 2.25 11.27 15.73
N PHE A 200 1.31 11.08 14.78
CA PHE A 200 0.12 11.92 14.68
C PHE A 200 -0.76 11.80 15.92
N LEU A 201 -0.82 10.62 16.55
CA LEU A 201 -1.64 10.41 17.74
C LEU A 201 -1.17 11.28 18.90
N LYS A 202 0.14 11.44 19.07
CA LYS A 202 0.73 12.36 20.06
C LYS A 202 0.38 13.81 19.72
N LYS A 203 0.37 14.17 18.43
CA LYS A 203 -0.07 15.50 17.97
C LYS A 203 -1.53 15.78 18.36
N LEU A 204 -2.40 14.76 18.31
CA LEU A 204 -3.81 14.88 18.70
C LEU A 204 -4.04 15.03 20.21
N GLU A 205 -3.05 14.75 21.06
CA GLU A 205 -3.15 15.01 22.50
C GLU A 205 -3.08 16.51 22.81
N ASN A 206 -2.49 17.31 21.92
CA ASN A 206 -2.46 18.76 22.06
C ASN A 206 -3.89 19.33 22.01
N PRO A 207 -4.31 20.18 22.97
CA PRO A 207 -5.67 20.70 23.05
C PRO A 207 -6.20 21.35 21.78
N ILE A 208 -5.33 22.04 21.02
CA ILE A 208 -5.70 22.68 19.74
C ILE A 208 -6.24 21.61 18.79
N TYR A 209 -5.51 20.51 18.61
CA TYR A 209 -5.88 19.40 17.72
C TYR A 209 -7.03 18.56 18.28
N LYS A 210 -7.00 18.28 19.59
CA LYS A 210 -8.03 17.50 20.28
C LYS A 210 -9.43 18.09 20.11
N SER A 211 -9.53 19.42 20.18
CA SER A 211 -10.80 20.14 20.00
C SER A 211 -11.39 19.98 18.59
N ILE A 212 -10.53 19.74 17.58
CA ILE A 212 -10.91 19.58 16.17
C ILE A 212 -11.45 18.18 15.92
N LEU A 213 -10.88 17.17 16.58
CA LEU A 213 -11.17 15.75 16.34
C LEU A 213 -12.01 15.08 17.45
N ASN A 214 -12.75 15.85 18.26
CA ASN A 214 -13.55 15.28 19.34
C ASN A 214 -14.68 14.37 18.82
N ARG A 215 -14.55 13.05 19.07
CA ARG A 215 -15.58 11.98 19.03
C ARG A 215 -16.11 11.48 17.68
N MET A 216 -15.53 11.86 16.55
CA MET A 216 -16.05 11.46 15.23
C MET A 216 -15.15 10.50 14.44
N PHE A 217 -14.40 9.63 15.12
CA PHE A 217 -13.42 8.74 14.47
C PHE A 217 -13.64 7.30 14.85
N THR A 218 -13.76 6.45 13.84
CA THR A 218 -13.27 5.09 13.96
C THR A 218 -11.75 5.15 13.84
N ARG A 219 -11.04 4.62 14.83
CA ARG A 219 -9.58 4.56 14.82
C ARG A 219 -9.12 3.11 14.77
N VAL A 220 -8.18 2.83 13.87
CA VAL A 220 -7.47 1.55 13.79
C VAL A 220 -5.97 1.81 13.75
N GLN A 221 -5.21 0.94 14.38
CA GLN A 221 -3.76 0.94 14.28
C GLN A 221 -3.35 -0.31 13.50
N LEU A 222 -2.58 -0.09 12.44
CA LEU A 222 -1.95 -1.15 11.68
C LEU A 222 -0.61 -1.46 12.33
N ARG A 223 -0.47 -2.70 12.82
CA ARG A 223 0.75 -3.19 13.45
C ARG A 223 1.73 -3.78 12.43
N GLU A 224 2.97 -3.87 12.84
CA GLU A 224 4.02 -4.62 12.18
C GLU A 224 3.67 -6.12 12.09
N LEU A 225 4.34 -6.81 11.16
CA LEU A 225 4.16 -8.25 10.96
C LEU A 225 4.76 -9.04 12.12
N THR A 226 4.05 -10.07 12.59
CA THR A 226 4.63 -11.06 13.51
C THR A 226 5.68 -11.90 12.79
N ARG A 227 6.51 -12.62 13.54
CA ARG A 227 7.51 -13.55 12.98
C ARG A 227 6.90 -14.51 11.93
N ASP A 228 5.74 -15.09 12.22
CA ASP A 228 5.08 -16.02 11.30
C ASP A 228 4.53 -15.30 10.07
N GLU A 229 3.99 -14.09 10.25
CA GLU A 229 3.54 -13.26 9.13
C GLU A 229 4.70 -12.77 8.24
N VAL A 230 5.90 -12.56 8.80
CA VAL A 230 7.12 -12.25 8.02
C VAL A 230 7.45 -13.39 7.07
N GLU A 231 7.45 -14.63 7.58
CA GLU A 231 7.68 -15.82 6.75
C GLU A 231 6.63 -15.93 5.64
N GLN A 232 5.35 -15.77 5.98
CA GLN A 232 4.26 -15.82 5.02
C GLN A 232 4.36 -14.70 3.98
N TYR A 233 4.70 -13.48 4.40
CA TYR A 233 4.87 -12.32 3.54
C TYR A 233 5.95 -12.54 2.48
N VAL A 234 7.13 -12.99 2.90
CA VAL A 234 8.27 -13.26 2.00
C VAL A 234 7.89 -14.34 0.99
N LYS A 235 7.32 -15.45 1.46
CA LYS A 235 6.87 -16.56 0.60
C LYS A 235 5.81 -16.12 -0.39
N TYR A 236 4.84 -15.33 0.07
CA TYR A 236 3.78 -14.77 -0.77
C TYR A 236 4.34 -13.91 -1.90
N ARG A 237 5.24 -12.96 -1.60
CA ARG A 237 5.85 -12.11 -2.63
C ARG A 237 6.68 -12.91 -3.63
N LEU A 238 7.41 -13.93 -3.17
CA LEU A 238 8.17 -14.83 -4.06
C LEU A 238 7.25 -15.58 -5.03
N LEU A 239 6.14 -16.12 -4.54
CA LEU A 239 5.16 -16.82 -5.36
C LEU A 239 4.54 -15.90 -6.43
N LEU A 240 4.18 -14.67 -6.07
CA LEU A 240 3.65 -13.68 -7.02
C LEU A 240 4.67 -13.34 -8.12
N ALA A 241 5.94 -13.22 -7.74
CA ALA A 241 7.05 -13.03 -8.69
C ALA A 241 7.36 -14.27 -9.54
N GLY A 242 6.70 -15.41 -9.29
CA GLY A 242 6.88 -16.67 -10.01
C GLY A 242 8.03 -17.54 -9.49
N GLY A 243 8.62 -17.18 -8.35
CA GLY A 243 9.74 -17.87 -7.73
C GLY A 243 9.31 -18.97 -6.77
N SER A 244 10.32 -19.60 -6.18
CA SER A 244 10.14 -20.63 -5.15
C SER A 244 9.91 -20.01 -3.76
N PRO A 245 8.92 -20.46 -2.98
CA PRO A 245 8.74 -20.05 -1.58
C PRO A 245 9.85 -20.62 -0.66
N LYS A 246 10.74 -21.45 -1.19
CA LYS A 246 11.90 -22.02 -0.48
C LYS A 246 13.22 -21.31 -0.85
N LEU A 247 13.15 -20.13 -1.48
CA LEU A 247 14.37 -19.39 -1.85
C LEU A 247 15.16 -18.95 -0.60
N PHE A 248 14.45 -18.58 0.46
CA PHE A 248 15.03 -18.29 1.78
C PHE A 248 14.94 -19.53 2.65
N ASP A 249 16.04 -19.84 3.33
CA ASP A 249 16.09 -20.93 4.30
C ASP A 249 15.19 -20.62 5.50
N SER A 250 14.63 -21.65 6.15
CA SER A 250 13.70 -21.44 7.26
C SER A 250 14.31 -20.69 8.46
N SER A 251 15.63 -20.80 8.63
CA SER A 251 16.40 -20.08 9.66
C SER A 251 16.47 -18.57 9.41
N CYS A 252 16.22 -18.10 8.19
CA CYS A 252 16.22 -16.68 7.84
C CYS A 252 15.08 -15.92 8.51
N PHE A 253 13.92 -16.55 8.73
CA PHE A 253 12.73 -15.81 9.12
C PHE A 253 12.79 -15.25 10.54
N ASP A 254 13.49 -15.93 11.46
CA ASP A 254 13.72 -15.41 12.82
C ASP A 254 14.63 -14.18 12.79
N ALA A 255 15.77 -14.27 12.11
CA ALA A 255 16.69 -13.15 11.94
C ALA A 255 16.03 -11.98 11.19
N LEU A 256 15.29 -12.26 10.13
CA LEU A 256 14.59 -11.27 9.33
C LEU A 256 13.52 -10.53 10.14
N ALA A 257 12.72 -11.25 10.93
CA ALA A 257 11.72 -10.63 11.80
C ALA A 257 12.37 -9.72 12.86
N GLN A 258 13.49 -10.16 13.46
CA GLN A 258 14.24 -9.36 14.43
C GLN A 258 14.87 -8.11 13.79
N MET A 259 15.57 -8.25 12.67
CA MET A 259 16.28 -7.15 12.00
C MET A 259 15.34 -6.10 11.41
N SER A 260 14.19 -6.54 10.89
CA SER A 260 13.19 -5.64 10.30
C SER A 260 12.21 -5.05 11.31
N GLY A 261 12.14 -5.61 12.53
CA GLY A 261 11.07 -5.32 13.48
C GLY A 261 9.67 -5.68 12.94
N GLY A 262 9.58 -6.55 11.93
CA GLY A 262 8.32 -6.87 11.25
C GLY A 262 7.83 -5.80 10.28
N VAL A 263 8.62 -4.77 9.98
CA VAL A 263 8.25 -3.68 9.07
C VAL A 263 8.42 -4.14 7.61
N PRO A 264 7.35 -4.22 6.79
CA PRO A 264 7.39 -4.64 5.38
C PRO A 264 8.45 -3.92 4.54
N ARG A 265 8.63 -2.60 4.68
CA ARG A 265 9.68 -1.87 3.95
C ARG A 265 11.09 -2.38 4.30
N GLU A 266 11.38 -2.60 5.58
CA GLU A 266 12.68 -3.14 6.00
C GLU A 266 12.86 -4.60 5.58
N ILE A 267 11.80 -5.42 5.66
CA ILE A 267 11.81 -6.79 5.13
C ILE A 267 12.17 -6.77 3.64
N ASN A 268 11.53 -5.90 2.85
CA ASN A 268 11.80 -5.76 1.43
C ASN A 268 13.25 -5.36 1.17
N ARG A 269 13.76 -4.37 1.91
CA ARG A 269 15.14 -3.89 1.78
C ARG A 269 16.15 -5.00 2.07
N ILE A 270 15.99 -5.72 3.17
CA ILE A 270 16.88 -6.82 3.57
C ILE A 270 16.81 -7.94 2.53
N CYS A 271 15.61 -8.37 2.12
CA CYS A 271 15.43 -9.44 1.14
C CYS A 271 15.99 -9.06 -0.24
N TYR A 272 15.81 -7.81 -0.67
CA TYR A 272 16.37 -7.27 -1.91
C TYR A 272 17.90 -7.38 -1.92
N ASN A 273 18.55 -6.90 -0.84
CA ASN A 273 19.99 -6.94 -0.70
C ASN A 273 20.53 -8.38 -0.64
N ALA A 274 19.88 -9.25 0.14
CA ALA A 274 20.27 -10.65 0.26
C ALA A 274 20.18 -11.40 -1.08
N MET A 275 19.12 -11.14 -1.87
CA MET A 275 18.98 -11.69 -3.22
C MET A 275 20.08 -11.20 -4.17
N ARG A 276 20.44 -9.91 -4.10
CA ARG A 276 21.53 -9.36 -4.91
C ARG A 276 22.87 -10.03 -4.57
N GLN A 277 23.21 -10.12 -3.28
CA GLN A 277 24.45 -10.76 -2.82
C GLN A 277 24.51 -12.25 -3.18
N ALA A 278 23.40 -12.97 -3.00
CA ALA A 278 23.32 -14.37 -3.42
C ALA A 278 23.61 -14.54 -4.92
N ALA A 279 23.13 -13.61 -5.76
CA ALA A 279 23.37 -13.64 -7.20
C ALA A 279 24.82 -13.32 -7.57
N GLU A 280 25.44 -12.36 -6.89
CA GLU A 280 26.86 -12.04 -7.02
C GLU A 280 27.76 -13.24 -6.64
N LEU A 281 27.36 -13.99 -5.61
CA LEU A 281 28.06 -15.20 -5.15
C LEU A 281 27.64 -16.48 -5.89
N GLY A 282 26.71 -16.40 -6.84
CA GLY A 282 26.18 -17.55 -7.59
C GLY A 282 25.41 -18.58 -6.75
N ARG A 283 24.94 -18.21 -5.55
CA ARG A 283 24.17 -19.08 -4.66
C ARG A 283 22.71 -19.19 -5.09
N LYS A 284 22.15 -20.40 -5.04
CA LYS A 284 20.76 -20.70 -5.46
C LYS A 284 19.72 -20.58 -4.33
N SER A 285 20.19 -20.45 -3.08
CA SER A 285 19.37 -20.22 -1.89
C SER A 285 19.99 -19.12 -1.03
N ILE A 286 19.16 -18.53 -0.17
CA ILE A 286 19.54 -17.43 0.71
C ILE A 286 19.52 -17.95 2.14
N GLY A 287 20.70 -18.02 2.74
CA GLY A 287 20.91 -18.33 4.14
C GLY A 287 20.97 -17.06 5.00
N THR A 288 21.05 -17.25 6.32
CA THR A 288 21.11 -16.16 7.30
C THR A 288 22.33 -15.27 7.12
N ASP A 289 23.45 -15.83 6.63
CA ASP A 289 24.72 -15.12 6.40
C ASP A 289 24.62 -14.01 5.36
N LEU A 290 23.57 -14.02 4.53
CA LEU A 290 23.34 -13.03 3.48
C LEU A 290 22.34 -11.94 3.89
N LEU A 291 21.77 -12.00 5.09
CA LEU A 291 20.81 -10.99 5.57
C LEU A 291 21.50 -9.74 6.14
N GLU A 292 22.77 -9.83 6.53
CA GLU A 292 23.52 -8.79 7.25
C GLU A 292 24.26 -7.79 6.34
N GLY A 293 24.26 -8.01 5.02
CA GLY A 293 25.03 -7.19 4.07
C GLY A 293 24.27 -6.06 3.36
#